data_AF-A0A257NZT1-F1
#
_entry.id   AF-A0A257NZT1-F1
#
_cell.length_a   1.000
_cell.length_b   1.000
_cell.length_c   1.000
_cell.angle_alpha   90.00
_cell.angle_beta   90.00
_cell.angle_gamma   90.00
#
_symmetry.space_group_name_H-M   'P 1'
#
loop_
_entity.id
_entity.type
_entity.pdbx_description
1 polymer ?
#
loop_
_entity_poly.entity_id
_entity_poly.type
_entity_poly.pdbx_seq_one_letter_code
_entity_poly.pdbx_strand_id
1 'polypeptide(L)'
;MMWLSIAIFLLAGASAGFLGGLLGIGGGLLLVAALSFALPALGIPADEVIHVAVATSMASIVLTFISSATAHIRRGGVLWPSWRWL
;
A
#
# COMPACT_ATOMS: atom_id res chain seq x y z
N MET A 1 -24.36 -16.18 7.26
CA MET A 1 -23.13 -16.27 6.44
C MET A 1 -22.47 -14.92 6.19
N MET A 2 -23.18 -13.84 5.80
CA MET A 2 -22.57 -12.55 5.42
C MET A 2 -21.75 -11.83 6.53
N TRP A 3 -22.17 -11.94 7.79
CA TRP A 3 -21.47 -11.36 8.94
C TRP A 3 -20.09 -11.97 9.20
N LEU A 4 -19.92 -13.26 8.93
CA LEU A 4 -18.62 -13.94 9.09
C LEU A 4 -17.63 -13.48 8.02
N SER A 5 -18.10 -13.28 6.79
CA SER A 5 -17.30 -12.77 5.68
C SER A 5 -16.74 -11.37 5.97
N ILE A 6 -17.57 -10.49 6.53
CA ILE A 6 -17.15 -9.13 6.90
C ILE A 6 -16.06 -9.16 7.98
N ALA A 7 -16.23 -10.02 9.00
CA ALA A 7 -15.24 -10.17 10.06
C ALA A 7 -13.88 -10.66 9.53
N ILE A 8 -13.89 -11.60 8.57
CA ILE A 8 -12.67 -12.13 7.95
C ILE A 8 -11.96 -11.06 7.12
N PHE A 9 -12.70 -10.27 6.31
CA PHE A 9 -12.09 -9.18 5.53
C PHE A 9 -11.51 -8.07 6.41
N LEU A 10 -12.17 -7.74 7.54
CA LEU A 10 -11.65 -6.79 8.52
C LEU A 10 -10.35 -7.28 9.17
N LEU A 11 -10.31 -8.55 9.60
CA LEU A 11 -9.11 -9.15 10.19
C LEU A 11 -7.96 -9.22 9.20
N ALA A 12 -8.24 -9.59 7.94
CA ALA A 12 -7.25 -9.62 6.88
C ALA A 12 -6.71 -8.22 6.55
N GLY A 13 -7.59 -7.22 6.42
CA GLY A 13 -7.18 -5.83 6.20
C GLY A 13 -6.38 -5.24 7.35
N ALA A 14 -6.79 -5.51 8.60
CA ALA A 14 -6.09 -5.05 9.79
C ALA A 14 -4.71 -5.70 9.93
N SER A 15 -4.60 -7.01 9.71
CA SER A 15 -3.31 -7.73 9.77
C SER A 15 -2.38 -7.33 8.63
N ALA A 16 -2.89 -7.17 7.41
CA ALA A 16 -2.11 -6.68 6.27
C ALA A 16 -1.62 -5.23 6.49
N GLY A 17 -2.49 -4.35 7.01
CA GLY A 17 -2.13 -2.97 7.35
C GLY A 17 -1.13 -2.87 8.50
N PHE A 18 -1.30 -3.71 9.53
CA PHE A 18 -0.38 -3.77 10.68
C PHE A 18 0.99 -4.30 10.28
N LEU A 19 1.06 -5.40 9.52
CA LEU A 19 2.31 -5.95 9.01
C LEU A 19 2.99 -5.00 8.01
N GLY A 20 2.21 -4.38 7.13
CA GLY A 20 2.73 -3.36 6.20
C GLY A 20 3.26 -2.10 6.91
N GLY A 21 2.67 -1.73 8.06
CA GLY A 21 3.13 -0.64 8.90
C GLY A 21 4.39 -1.00 9.71
N LEU A 22 4.46 -2.22 10.26
CA LEU A 22 5.61 -2.73 11.03
C LEU A 22 6.86 -2.93 10.18
N LEU A 23 6.69 -3.46 8.96
CA LEU A 23 7.80 -3.66 8.03
C LEU A 23 8.34 -2.33 7.49
N GLY A 24 7.59 -1.23 7.61
CA GLY A 24 8.02 0.10 7.15
C GLY A 24 8.14 0.25 5.63
N ILE A 25 7.77 -0.77 4.85
CA ILE A 25 7.91 -0.82 3.38
C ILE A 25 6.80 0.01 2.69
N GLY A 26 5.73 0.36 3.41
CA GLY A 26 4.51 0.90 2.81
C GLY A 26 3.71 -0.21 2.15
N GLY A 27 2.41 -0.26 2.40
CA GLY A 27 1.54 -1.38 2.00
C GLY A 27 1.49 -1.68 0.49
N GLY A 28 2.13 -0.86 -0.35
CA GLY A 28 2.17 -1.02 -1.79
C GLY A 28 2.80 -2.32 -2.28
N LEU A 29 3.91 -2.78 -1.68
CA LEU A 29 4.54 -4.04 -2.11
C LEU A 29 3.63 -5.25 -1.83
N LEU A 30 2.95 -5.22 -0.68
CA LEU A 30 1.90 -6.17 -0.31
C LEU A 30 0.70 -6.07 -1.26
N LEU A 31 0.31 -4.85 -1.65
CA LEU A 31 -0.77 -4.60 -2.60
C LEU A 31 -0.47 -5.20 -3.98
N VAL A 32 0.74 -5.01 -4.52
CA VAL A 32 1.12 -5.60 -5.82
C VAL A 32 1.01 -7.12 -5.76
N ALA A 33 1.57 -7.76 -4.72
CA ALA A 33 1.48 -9.21 -4.57
C ALA A 33 0.02 -9.69 -4.50
N ALA A 34 -0.81 -9.07 -3.66
CA ALA A 34 -2.22 -9.43 -3.54
C ALA A 34 -3.00 -9.21 -4.84
N LEU A 35 -2.78 -8.09 -5.52
CA LEU A 35 -3.41 -7.76 -6.80
C LEU A 35 -2.98 -8.74 -7.89
N SER A 36 -1.72 -9.13 -7.97
CA SER A 36 -1.25 -10.12 -8.95
C SER A 36 -1.94 -11.49 -8.82
N PHE A 37 -2.38 -11.87 -7.60
CA PHE A 37 -3.18 -13.08 -7.39
C PHE A 37 -4.69 -12.86 -7.61
N ALA A 38 -5.21 -11.66 -7.34
CA ALA A 38 -6.64 -11.36 -7.41
C ALA A 38 -7.12 -10.95 -8.82
N LEU A 39 -6.33 -10.19 -9.58
CA LEU A 39 -6.69 -9.70 -10.92
C LEU A 39 -6.99 -10.81 -11.94
N PRO A 40 -6.26 -11.95 -11.98
CA PRO A 40 -6.60 -13.06 -12.86
C PRO A 40 -8.01 -13.60 -12.59
N ALA A 41 -8.46 -13.62 -11.32
CA ALA A 41 -9.80 -14.07 -10.95
C ALA A 41 -10.90 -13.08 -11.36
N LEU A 42 -10.55 -11.83 -11.62
CA LEU A 42 -11.44 -10.77 -12.15
C LEU A 42 -11.51 -10.76 -13.69
N GLY A 43 -10.81 -11.68 -14.36
CA GLY A 43 -10.82 -11.80 -15.83
C GLY A 43 -9.84 -10.87 -16.55
N ILE A 44 -8.86 -10.30 -15.85
CA ILE A 44 -7.81 -9.48 -16.49
C ILE A 44 -6.78 -10.40 -17.17
N PRO A 45 -6.39 -10.14 -18.43
CA PRO A 45 -5.39 -10.92 -19.15
C PRO A 45 -4.06 -10.95 -18.39
N ALA A 46 -3.40 -12.11 -18.36
CA ALA A 46 -2.17 -12.33 -17.57
C ALA A 46 -1.04 -11.35 -17.93
N ASP A 47 -1.02 -10.91 -19.18
CA ASP A 47 -0.13 -9.92 -19.79
C ASP A 47 -0.33 -8.50 -19.22
N GLU A 48 -1.54 -8.17 -18.74
CA GLU A 48 -1.86 -6.86 -18.15
C GLU A 48 -1.91 -6.86 -16.62
N VAL A 49 -2.01 -8.03 -15.98
CA VAL A 49 -2.12 -8.18 -14.53
C VAL A 49 -1.03 -7.40 -13.78
N ILE A 50 0.23 -7.55 -14.21
CA ILE A 50 1.37 -6.88 -13.55
C ILE A 50 1.26 -5.36 -13.71
N HIS A 51 0.92 -4.87 -14.92
CA HIS A 51 0.78 -3.43 -15.18
C HIS A 51 -0.28 -2.79 -14.30
N VAL A 52 -1.47 -3.40 -14.23
CA VAL A 52 -2.58 -2.87 -13.44
C VAL A 52 -2.30 -2.99 -11.94
N ALA A 53 -1.70 -4.10 -11.49
CA ALA A 53 -1.33 -4.30 -10.09
C ALA A 53 -0.31 -3.25 -9.61
N VAL A 54 0.72 -2.97 -10.42
CA VAL A 54 1.75 -1.96 -10.10
C VAL A 54 1.14 -0.56 -10.11
N ALA A 55 0.37 -0.19 -11.15
CA ALA A 55 -0.25 1.13 -11.25
C ALA A 55 -1.18 1.41 -10.05
N THR A 56 -2.02 0.44 -9.68
CA THR A 56 -2.96 0.56 -8.55
C THR A 56 -2.22 0.66 -7.22
N SER A 57 -1.16 -0.12 -7.05
CA SER A 57 -0.31 -0.04 -5.86
C SER A 57 0.40 1.31 -5.74
N MET A 58 0.96 1.84 -6.83
CA MET A 58 1.60 3.16 -6.82
C MET A 58 0.62 4.26 -6.42
N ALA A 59 -0.62 4.20 -6.90
CA ALA A 59 -1.66 5.15 -6.49
C ALA A 59 -1.89 5.11 -4.95
N SER A 60 -1.88 3.92 -4.35
CA SER A 60 -1.98 3.75 -2.89
C SER A 60 -0.72 4.23 -2.15
N ILE A 61 0.46 3.97 -2.70
CA ILE A 61 1.75 4.43 -2.15
C ILE A 61 1.79 5.95 -2.08
N VAL A 62 1.31 6.66 -3.10
CA VAL A 62 1.28 8.14 -3.09
C VAL A 62 0.48 8.67 -1.89
N LEU A 63 -0.69 8.08 -1.61
CA LEU A 63 -1.52 8.49 -0.47
C LEU A 63 -0.82 8.23 0.87
N THR A 64 -0.22 7.06 1.04
CA THR A 64 0.49 6.71 2.27
C THR A 64 1.79 7.49 2.44
N PHE A 65 2.50 7.77 1.35
CA PHE A 65 3.68 8.62 1.32
C PHE A 65 3.36 10.04 1.78
N ILE A 66 2.28 10.65 1.27
CA ILE A 66 1.86 12.00 1.69
C ILE A 66 1.59 12.03 3.20
N SER A 67 0.87 11.04 3.72
CA SER A 67 0.61 10.92 5.16
C SER A 67 1.90 10.83 5.99
N SER A 68 2.81 9.93 5.60
CA SER A 68 4.09 9.70 6.29
C SER A 68 5.03 10.91 6.21
N ALA A 69 5.17 11.52 5.03
CA ALA A 69 5.99 12.71 4.80
C ALA A 69 5.49 13.88 5.64
N THR A 70 4.17 14.10 5.67
CA THR A 70 3.55 15.15 6.47
C THR A 70 3.81 14.93 7.97
N ALA A 71 3.70 13.69 8.45
CA ALA A 71 4.01 13.36 9.84
C ALA A 71 5.48 13.62 10.19
N HIS A 72 6.42 13.32 9.29
CA HIS A 72 7.86 13.56 9.50
C HIS A 72 8.20 15.06 9.55
N ILE A 73 7.60 15.85 8.65
CA ILE A 73 7.70 17.31 8.64
C ILE A 73 7.18 17.89 9.96
N ARG A 74 6.00 17.46 10.42
CA ARG A 74 5.40 17.94 11.68
C ARG A 74 6.21 17.58 12.92
N ARG A 75 6.95 16.47 12.89
CA ARG A 75 7.82 16.03 14.00
C ARG A 75 9.19 16.70 13.99
N GLY A 76 9.47 17.59 13.04
CA GLY A 76 10.75 18.28 12.93
C GLY A 76 11.91 17.38 12.47
N GLY A 77 11.62 16.19 11.94
CA GLY A 77 12.63 15.23 11.49
C GLY A 77 13.27 15.58 10.13
N VAL A 78 12.88 16.70 9.53
CA VAL A 78 13.38 17.13 8.22
C VAL A 78 14.52 18.13 8.40
N LEU A 79 15.72 17.72 7.99
CA LEU A 79 16.87 18.61 7.89
C LEU A 79 16.74 19.46 6.61
N TRP A 80 16.06 20.59 6.72
CA TRP A 80 15.84 21.55 5.63
C TRP A 80 17.11 22.05 4.92
N PRO A 81 18.27 22.23 5.59
CA PRO A 81 19.49 22.67 4.92
C PRO A 81 20.00 21.67 3.87
N SER A 82 19.77 20.37 4.06
CA SER A 82 20.20 19.32 3.13
C SER A 82 19.42 19.33 1.82
N TRP A 83 18.21 19.90 1.81
CA TRP A 83 17.39 20.03 0.60
C TRP A 83 18.09 20.80 -0.52
N ARG A 84 18.96 21.75 -0.16
CA ARG A 84 19.67 22.60 -1.13
C ARG A 84 20.78 21.85 -1.88
N TRP A 85 21.12 20.64 -1.46
CA TRP A 85 22.17 19.80 -2.03
C TRP A 85 21.64 18.63 -2.87
N LEU A 86 20.32 18.44 -2.95
CA LEU A 86 19.61 17.53 -3.86
C LEU A 86 19.09 18.31 -5.07
#